data_AF-A0A6P6RE86-F1
#
_entry.id   AF-A0A6P6RE86-F1
#
_cell.length_a   1.000
_cell.length_b   1.000
_cell.length_c   1.000
_cell.angle_alpha   90.00
_cell.angle_beta   90.00
_cell.angle_gamma   90.00
#
_symmetry.space_group_name_H-M   'P 1'
#
loop_
_entity.id
_entity.type
_entity.pdbx_description
1 polymer ?
#
loop_
_entity_poly.entity_id
_entity_poly.type
_entity_poly.pdbx_seq_one_letter_code
_entity_poly.pdbx_strand_id
1 'polypeptide(L)'
;MKNCKAPAFVVAIFFATFAQGVCHHDRGTHSEVGFSGQMEGIHHLHNCGNVSYNISGSSCCNGNISPGLSQLVADCCGSVAYNPLNEICCDSKVLTQSSTHVKCCGKDMYLTTTHMCCGGNRIFNRKENLSCCGNTTFDKTTHCCCANPELVVMPKHETCCPKATDEMKESQQGSPPTLTLPKNSEPKCRTIPFNPQEKMCCSGKLYKASALTKCCGEHVYTLSDDSVLCCNGVLHRNVPEQSECVGGVIYTAANTTCQMSTRPRLGEHCCGGQTFNPRTHICCNGHSHNKMNGNFCCGSEVYDHHNQFLRCCSGHLYNLTQSRGKAECCGNLLLQYNNNQTCCSSSTNSIIYQTKPKHRCCGLYYYNTSLWSCCAEHLKPTPKPNSSPAEYRIKPLMDLIPEMCNKTVFFGKVESVALANYQRHVVLKVVGQVNVKSEKVIKDPWLHVSLDHCNSPATDNGMTYLWEENHNGKYKLLSHPVDLTSDIYMFYSVCYQKKG
;
A
#
# COMPACT_ATOMS: atom_id res chain seq x y z
N MET A 1 33.77 46.57 45.08
CA MET A 1 34.54 45.95 46.17
C MET A 1 34.45 44.43 46.03
N LYS A 2 35.62 43.78 45.88
CA LYS A 2 35.99 42.34 46.08
C LYS A 2 35.27 41.30 45.18
N ASN A 3 35.88 40.68 44.15
CA ASN A 3 36.99 39.67 44.08
C ASN A 3 36.78 38.49 45.04
N CYS A 4 36.92 37.19 44.73
CA CYS A 4 37.53 36.34 43.67
C CYS A 4 36.88 34.92 43.83
N LYS A 5 36.99 33.91 42.95
CA LYS A 5 38.20 33.15 42.56
C LYS A 5 37.83 32.05 41.53
N ALA A 6 38.65 31.88 40.51
CA ALA A 6 38.79 30.64 39.72
C ALA A 6 39.74 29.65 40.43
N PRO A 7 39.83 28.40 39.93
CA PRO A 7 41.17 27.83 39.73
C PRO A 7 41.37 27.25 38.33
N ALA A 8 42.65 26.97 38.07
CA ALA A 8 43.30 26.81 36.78
C ALA A 8 43.18 25.43 36.11
N PHE A 9 43.28 25.50 34.78
CA PHE A 9 43.88 24.56 33.82
C PHE A 9 44.61 23.31 34.35
N VAL A 10 44.24 22.16 33.78
CA VAL A 10 45.20 21.11 33.37
C VAL A 10 44.89 20.72 31.93
N VAL A 11 45.88 20.95 31.06
CA VAL A 11 45.93 20.50 29.67
C VAL A 11 46.24 19.01 29.66
N ALA A 12 45.40 18.20 29.00
CA ALA A 12 45.76 16.85 28.58
C ALA A 12 45.45 16.71 27.08
N ILE A 13 46.51 16.86 26.28
CA ILE A 13 46.56 16.50 24.87
C ILE A 13 46.70 14.98 24.82
N PHE A 14 45.71 14.28 24.25
CA PHE A 14 45.91 12.93 23.72
C PHE A 14 45.43 12.89 22.27
N PHE A 15 46.39 12.70 21.37
CA PHE A 15 46.16 12.27 20.00
C PHE A 15 45.60 10.84 20.01
N ALA A 16 44.46 10.62 19.36
CA ALA A 16 44.02 9.28 18.97
C ALA A 16 43.32 9.35 17.60
N THR A 17 44.16 9.18 16.57
CA THR A 17 43.94 8.43 15.32
C THR A 17 42.51 8.27 14.76
N PHE A 18 42.36 8.73 13.51
CA PHE A 18 41.39 8.28 12.52
C PHE A 18 41.08 6.78 12.63
N ALA A 19 39.80 6.44 12.83
CA ALA A 19 39.26 5.13 12.49
C ALA A 19 38.14 5.33 11.47
N GLN A 20 38.42 4.88 10.24
CA GLN A 20 37.43 4.74 9.18
C GLN A 20 36.40 3.68 9.62
N GLY A 21 35.20 4.11 9.99
CA GLY A 21 34.06 3.25 10.22
C GLY A 21 33.29 3.03 8.93
N VAL A 22 33.45 1.86 8.33
CA VAL A 22 32.71 1.35 7.18
C VAL A 22 31.21 1.27 7.56
N CYS A 23 30.36 2.04 6.88
CA CYS A 23 28.90 1.86 7.00
C CYS A 23 28.48 0.62 6.22
N HIS A 24 28.28 -0.50 6.92
CA HIS A 24 27.53 -1.64 6.38
C HIS A 24 26.05 -1.28 6.26
N HIS A 25 25.50 -1.35 5.05
CA HIS A 25 24.05 -1.36 4.82
C HIS A 25 23.52 -2.73 5.22
N ASP A 26 22.85 -2.80 6.37
CA ASP A 26 22.07 -3.98 6.75
C ASP A 26 20.57 -3.68 6.63
N ARG A 27 19.87 -4.53 5.87
CA ARG A 27 18.40 -4.57 5.80
C ARG A 27 17.92 -5.33 7.03
N GLY A 28 17.46 -4.62 8.06
CA GLY A 28 16.95 -5.22 9.30
C GLY A 28 15.68 -4.53 9.80
N THR A 29 14.57 -5.27 9.70
CA THR A 29 13.36 -5.27 10.53
C THR A 29 13.28 -4.25 11.68
N HIS A 30 12.30 -3.34 11.59
CA HIS A 30 11.89 -2.47 12.69
C HIS A 30 11.34 -3.29 13.86
N SER A 31 12.01 -3.20 15.01
CA SER A 31 11.47 -3.52 16.32
C SER A 31 10.98 -2.23 16.99
N GLU A 32 9.81 -2.32 17.63
CA GLU A 32 9.13 -1.24 18.32
C GLU A 32 9.96 -0.69 19.49
N VAL A 33 10.18 0.63 19.49
CA VAL A 33 10.46 1.38 20.71
C VAL A 33 9.53 2.59 20.71
N GLY A 34 8.65 2.62 21.71
CA GLY A 34 7.58 3.61 21.84
C GLY A 34 8.09 5.04 21.97
N PHE A 35 7.52 5.92 21.14
CA PHE A 35 7.61 7.36 21.31
C PHE A 35 6.23 7.90 21.72
N SER A 36 6.14 8.37 22.96
CA SER A 36 5.09 9.25 23.43
C SER A 36 5.47 10.68 23.03
N GLY A 37 4.81 11.21 22.00
CA GLY A 37 4.97 12.57 21.53
C GLY A 37 3.77 12.98 20.68
N GLN A 38 3.18 14.13 20.98
CA GLN A 38 2.03 14.72 20.29
C GLN A 38 2.23 14.77 18.77
N MET A 39 1.26 14.22 18.02
CA MET A 39 1.20 14.33 16.56
C MET A 39 0.55 15.66 16.16
N GLU A 40 1.37 16.69 15.97
CA GLU A 40 1.04 17.77 15.04
C GLU A 40 1.42 17.33 13.62
N GLY A 41 0.60 17.69 12.62
CA GLY A 41 0.61 17.15 11.26
C GLY A 41 2.00 17.05 10.62
N ILE A 42 2.44 15.81 10.39
CA ILE A 42 3.79 15.54 9.90
C ILE A 42 3.83 15.73 8.38
N HIS A 43 4.26 16.92 7.94
CA HIS A 43 5.20 16.97 6.82
C HIS A 43 6.36 16.04 7.22
N HIS A 44 6.43 14.83 6.67
CA HIS A 44 7.55 13.92 6.93
C HIS A 44 8.78 14.54 6.28
N LEU A 45 9.41 15.47 6.99
CA LEU A 45 10.72 15.99 6.69
C LEU A 45 11.71 14.90 7.09
N HIS A 46 12.32 14.31 6.08
CA HIS A 46 13.42 13.38 6.26
C HIS A 46 14.73 14.14 6.25
N ASN A 47 15.76 13.59 6.87
CA ASN A 47 17.09 14.19 6.85
C ASN A 47 17.96 13.56 5.76
N CYS A 48 18.63 14.40 4.99
CA CYS A 48 19.65 14.05 4.01
C CYS A 48 20.95 14.76 4.39
N GLY A 49 21.88 14.01 4.98
CA GLY A 49 23.02 14.64 5.66
C GLY A 49 22.53 15.58 6.76
N ASN A 50 22.82 16.87 6.63
CA ASN A 50 22.44 17.91 7.59
C ASN A 50 21.23 18.74 7.16
N VAL A 51 20.53 18.36 6.09
CA VAL A 51 19.41 19.12 5.53
C VAL A 51 18.12 18.30 5.60
N SER A 52 17.05 18.90 6.10
CA SER A 52 15.72 18.32 6.10
C SER A 52 15.03 18.54 4.74
N TYR A 53 14.37 17.53 4.20
CA TYR A 53 13.69 17.59 2.89
C TYR A 53 12.37 16.82 2.87
N ASN A 54 11.49 17.20 1.95
CA ASN A 54 10.20 16.54 1.73
C ASN A 54 10.34 15.39 0.73
N ILE A 55 10.08 14.16 1.18
CA ILE A 55 10.16 12.95 0.36
C ILE A 55 9.15 12.87 -0.78
N SER A 56 8.04 13.62 -0.72
CA SER A 56 7.02 13.64 -1.78
C SER A 56 7.46 14.42 -3.01
N GLY A 57 8.42 15.34 -2.87
CA GLY A 57 8.90 16.21 -3.96
C GLY A 57 10.39 16.11 -4.23
N SER A 58 11.14 15.35 -3.44
CA SER A 58 12.60 15.27 -3.55
C SER A 58 13.12 13.92 -3.05
N SER A 59 14.34 13.59 -3.44
CA SER A 59 15.03 12.34 -3.09
C SER A 59 16.44 12.64 -2.58
N CYS A 60 16.92 11.86 -1.62
CA CYS A 60 18.27 11.93 -1.08
C CYS A 60 19.13 10.79 -1.61
N CYS A 61 20.31 11.11 -2.14
CA CYS A 61 21.32 10.14 -2.56
C CYS A 61 22.71 10.60 -2.07
N ASN A 62 23.39 9.76 -1.28
CA ASN A 62 24.71 10.07 -0.70
C ASN A 62 24.82 11.47 -0.09
N GLY A 63 23.79 11.90 0.66
CA GLY A 63 23.76 13.21 1.33
C GLY A 63 23.39 14.39 0.42
N ASN A 64 23.12 14.16 -0.86
CA ASN A 64 22.68 15.19 -1.80
C ASN A 64 21.18 15.04 -2.14
N ILE A 65 20.46 16.17 -2.14
CA ILE A 65 19.03 16.21 -2.44
C ILE A 65 18.84 16.50 -3.93
N SER A 66 18.12 15.61 -4.61
CA SER A 66 17.65 15.79 -5.99
C SER A 66 16.18 16.25 -5.97
N PRO A 67 15.87 17.49 -6.41
CA PRO A 67 14.50 17.99 -6.44
C PRO A 67 13.72 17.44 -7.64
N GLY A 68 12.38 17.40 -7.52
CA GLY A 68 11.47 17.05 -8.62
C GLY A 68 11.25 15.56 -8.84
N LEU A 69 11.84 14.70 -8.00
CA LEU A 69 11.59 13.26 -7.99
C LEU A 69 11.37 12.81 -6.55
N SER A 70 10.21 12.20 -6.28
CA SER A 70 9.87 11.70 -4.94
C SER A 70 10.76 10.52 -4.55
N GLN A 71 11.23 10.53 -3.29
CA GLN A 71 11.98 9.43 -2.69
C GLN A 71 11.27 8.07 -2.79
N LEU A 72 9.94 8.08 -2.86
CA LEU A 72 9.10 6.88 -2.94
C LEU A 72 9.26 6.11 -4.26
N VAL A 73 9.75 6.76 -5.32
CA VAL A 73 9.84 6.19 -6.67
C VAL A 73 11.24 6.34 -7.28
N ALA A 74 12.20 6.86 -6.52
CA ALA A 74 13.55 7.14 -6.97
C ALA A 74 14.52 6.02 -6.59
N ASP A 75 15.49 5.79 -7.46
CA ASP A 75 16.72 5.05 -7.15
C ASP A 75 17.92 6.02 -7.19
N CYS A 76 19.06 5.59 -6.63
CA CYS A 76 20.27 6.40 -6.58
C CYS A 76 21.35 5.93 -7.55
N CYS A 77 21.90 6.88 -8.30
CA CYS A 77 23.09 6.71 -9.12
C CYS A 77 24.20 7.59 -8.56
N GLY A 78 25.00 7.03 -7.66
CA GLY A 78 25.92 7.83 -6.84
C GLY A 78 25.13 8.82 -5.98
N SER A 79 25.39 10.12 -6.14
CA SER A 79 24.70 11.18 -5.39
C SER A 79 23.52 11.81 -6.11
N VAL A 80 23.07 11.23 -7.24
CA VAL A 80 21.97 11.75 -8.05
C VAL A 80 20.82 10.75 -8.04
N ALA A 81 19.62 11.22 -7.71
CA ALA A 81 18.42 10.39 -7.81
C ALA A 81 17.93 10.33 -9.26
N TYR A 82 17.45 9.15 -9.68
CA TYR A 82 16.91 8.93 -11.01
C TYR A 82 15.64 8.08 -10.95
N ASN A 83 14.83 8.16 -12.00
CA ASN A 83 13.60 7.38 -12.13
C ASN A 83 13.90 6.04 -12.84
N PRO A 84 13.89 4.91 -12.12
CA PRO A 84 14.28 3.61 -12.68
C PRO A 84 13.33 3.08 -13.78
N LEU A 85 12.18 3.73 -14.00
CA LEU A 85 11.26 3.37 -15.09
C LEU A 85 11.70 3.91 -16.44
N ASN A 86 12.34 5.07 -16.46
CA ASN A 86 12.71 5.73 -17.71
C ASN A 86 14.23 5.89 -17.84
N GLU A 87 14.98 5.61 -16.78
CA GLU A 87 16.41 5.87 -16.67
C GLU A 87 17.11 4.68 -16.00
N ILE A 88 18.39 4.51 -16.30
CA ILE A 88 19.25 3.46 -15.77
C ILE A 88 20.58 4.08 -15.35
N CYS A 89 21.15 3.59 -14.24
CA CYS A 89 22.48 3.99 -13.81
C CYS A 89 23.54 3.00 -14.33
N CYS A 90 24.45 3.46 -15.17
CA CYS A 90 25.61 2.69 -15.63
C CYS A 90 26.89 3.41 -15.19
N ASP A 91 27.68 2.77 -14.33
CA ASP A 91 28.96 3.31 -13.83
C ASP A 91 28.85 4.76 -13.31
N SER A 92 27.89 4.99 -12.39
CA SER A 92 27.56 6.30 -11.80
C SER A 92 27.03 7.36 -12.78
N LYS A 93 26.68 6.98 -14.01
CA LYS A 93 26.04 7.85 -14.99
C LYS A 93 24.58 7.47 -15.20
N VAL A 94 23.68 8.43 -15.01
CA VAL A 94 22.25 8.27 -15.34
C VAL A 94 22.06 8.40 -16.84
N LEU A 95 21.41 7.41 -17.45
CA LEU A 95 21.15 7.32 -18.88
C LEU A 95 19.66 7.04 -19.11
N THR A 96 19.07 7.61 -20.16
CA THR A 96 17.67 7.35 -20.51
C THR A 96 17.52 5.98 -21.17
N GLN A 97 16.55 5.19 -20.70
CA GLN A 97 16.21 3.88 -21.26
C GLN A 97 15.38 4.02 -22.54
N SER A 98 15.80 3.34 -23.60
CA SER A 98 15.02 3.20 -24.84
C SER A 98 14.16 1.92 -24.85
N SER A 99 14.41 0.99 -23.93
CA SER A 99 13.68 -0.27 -23.79
C SER A 99 13.86 -0.80 -22.36
N THR A 100 12.88 -1.56 -21.88
CA THR A 100 12.93 -2.32 -20.63
C THR A 100 13.95 -3.47 -20.63
N HIS A 101 14.49 -3.80 -21.81
CA HIS A 101 15.53 -4.82 -21.98
C HIS A 101 16.95 -4.23 -21.92
N VAL A 102 17.09 -2.92 -21.70
CA VAL A 102 18.39 -2.27 -21.54
C VAL A 102 19.05 -2.71 -20.23
N LYS A 103 20.32 -3.06 -20.30
CA LYS A 103 21.20 -3.32 -19.15
C LYS A 103 22.54 -2.61 -19.34
N CYS A 104 23.30 -2.46 -18.26
CA CYS A 104 24.64 -1.87 -18.29
C CYS A 104 25.71 -2.95 -18.50
N CYS A 105 26.72 -2.60 -19.29
CA CYS A 105 27.98 -3.30 -19.44
C CYS A 105 29.08 -2.29 -19.11
N GLY A 106 29.47 -2.18 -17.84
CA GLY A 106 30.23 -1.04 -17.35
C GLY A 106 29.44 0.27 -17.53
N LYS A 107 30.04 1.24 -18.23
CA LYS A 107 29.43 2.54 -18.53
C LYS A 107 28.43 2.53 -19.69
N ASP A 108 28.45 1.48 -20.52
CA ASP A 108 27.71 1.42 -21.77
C ASP A 108 26.40 0.65 -21.62
N MET A 109 25.34 1.10 -22.29
CA MET A 109 24.06 0.43 -22.34
C MET A 109 24.03 -0.60 -23.49
N TYR A 110 23.41 -1.75 -23.24
CA TYR A 110 23.13 -2.73 -24.29
C TYR A 110 21.72 -3.32 -24.13
N LEU A 111 21.14 -3.74 -25.25
CA LEU A 111 19.87 -4.46 -25.26
C LEU A 111 20.12 -5.95 -25.05
N THR A 112 19.53 -6.52 -24.00
CA THR A 112 19.68 -7.96 -23.71
C THR A 112 19.07 -8.86 -24.78
N THR A 113 18.17 -8.35 -25.62
CA THR A 113 17.56 -9.10 -26.73
C THR A 113 18.52 -9.31 -27.90
N THR A 114 19.44 -8.38 -28.13
CA THR A 114 20.34 -8.40 -29.29
C THR A 114 21.80 -8.56 -28.92
N HIS A 115 22.17 -8.29 -27.67
CA HIS A 115 23.55 -8.31 -27.22
C HIS A 115 23.70 -9.04 -25.87
N MET A 116 24.94 -9.36 -25.52
CA MET A 116 25.38 -9.86 -24.22
C MET A 116 26.61 -9.08 -23.76
N CYS A 117 26.76 -8.94 -22.44
CA CYS A 117 27.95 -8.36 -21.82
C CYS A 117 28.82 -9.48 -21.25
N CYS A 118 30.09 -9.53 -21.63
CA CYS A 118 31.08 -10.42 -21.05
C CYS A 118 32.04 -9.63 -20.14
N GLY A 119 32.98 -10.34 -19.49
CA GLY A 119 33.98 -9.76 -18.61
C GLY A 119 34.76 -8.61 -19.26
N GLY A 120 35.22 -7.68 -18.43
CA GLY A 120 35.88 -6.47 -18.91
C GLY A 120 34.95 -5.52 -19.68
N ASN A 121 33.63 -5.57 -19.42
CA ASN A 121 32.62 -4.69 -20.00
C ASN A 121 32.55 -4.75 -21.55
N ARG A 122 32.73 -5.94 -22.13
CA ARG A 122 32.70 -6.14 -23.59
C ARG A 122 31.33 -6.59 -24.06
N ILE A 123 30.73 -5.82 -24.96
CA ILE A 123 29.41 -6.10 -25.54
C ILE A 123 29.58 -6.90 -26.84
N PHE A 124 28.89 -8.03 -26.95
CA PHE A 124 28.87 -8.90 -28.11
C PHE A 124 27.45 -9.10 -28.63
N ASN A 125 27.30 -9.36 -29.93
CA ASN A 125 26.02 -9.76 -30.51
C ASN A 125 25.56 -11.10 -29.92
N ARG A 126 24.32 -11.15 -29.45
CA ARG A 126 23.70 -12.38 -28.93
C ARG A 126 23.47 -13.35 -30.09
N LYS A 127 23.91 -14.59 -29.91
CA LYS A 127 23.55 -15.75 -30.72
C LYS A 127 23.25 -16.91 -29.78
N GLU A 128 22.33 -17.81 -30.13
CA GLU A 128 21.86 -18.89 -29.24
C GLU A 128 23.00 -19.76 -28.71
N ASN A 129 23.98 -20.05 -29.55
CA ASN A 129 25.12 -20.90 -29.22
C ASN A 129 26.29 -20.14 -28.59
N LEU A 130 26.23 -18.82 -28.48
CA LEU A 130 27.34 -18.03 -27.98
C LEU A 130 27.27 -17.88 -26.45
N SER A 131 28.40 -18.03 -25.76
CA SER A 131 28.53 -17.86 -24.32
C SER A 131 29.82 -17.12 -23.97
N CYS A 132 29.86 -16.45 -22.82
CA CYS A 132 31.04 -15.70 -22.39
C CYS A 132 32.10 -16.60 -21.76
N CYS A 133 33.37 -16.37 -22.09
CA CYS A 133 34.52 -16.88 -21.35
C CYS A 133 35.46 -15.73 -21.04
N GLY A 134 35.45 -15.27 -19.78
CA GLY A 134 36.12 -14.04 -19.40
C GLY A 134 35.62 -12.86 -20.23
N ASN A 135 36.53 -12.21 -20.96
CA ASN A 135 36.24 -11.06 -21.83
C ASN A 135 35.94 -11.43 -23.29
N THR A 136 35.92 -12.71 -23.64
CA THR A 136 35.63 -13.20 -24.99
C THR A 136 34.34 -14.01 -25.01
N THR A 137 33.95 -14.42 -26.22
CA THR A 137 32.82 -15.32 -26.43
C THR A 137 33.26 -16.59 -27.14
N PHE A 138 32.57 -17.69 -26.88
CA PHE A 138 32.80 -18.98 -27.52
C PHE A 138 31.48 -19.65 -27.89
N ASP A 139 31.53 -20.53 -28.88
CA ASP A 139 30.39 -21.34 -29.26
C ASP A 139 30.27 -22.55 -28.32
N LYS A 140 29.21 -22.57 -27.51
CA LYS A 140 28.89 -23.60 -26.52
C LYS A 140 28.61 -24.97 -27.14
N THR A 141 28.45 -25.08 -28.46
CA THR A 141 28.29 -26.36 -29.17
C THR A 141 29.64 -27.03 -29.42
N THR A 142 30.69 -26.26 -29.65
CA THR A 142 32.03 -26.76 -30.06
C THR A 142 33.11 -26.59 -28.99
N HIS A 143 32.98 -25.57 -28.13
CA HIS A 143 33.97 -25.20 -27.12
C HIS A 143 33.34 -25.14 -25.72
N CYS A 144 34.19 -25.09 -24.70
CA CYS A 144 33.83 -24.82 -23.32
C CYS A 144 34.73 -23.70 -22.74
N CYS A 145 34.34 -23.12 -21.61
CA CYS A 145 35.16 -22.16 -20.87
C CYS A 145 35.82 -22.85 -19.68
N CYS A 146 37.14 -22.80 -19.65
CA CYS A 146 37.98 -23.44 -18.65
C CYS A 146 38.66 -22.42 -17.76
N ALA A 147 38.72 -22.71 -16.46
CA ALA A 147 39.43 -21.87 -15.50
C ALA A 147 40.78 -22.50 -15.16
N ASN A 148 41.88 -22.01 -15.74
CA ASN A 148 43.24 -22.46 -15.39
C ASN A 148 44.34 -21.54 -15.93
N PRO A 149 45.09 -20.75 -15.12
CA PRO A 149 44.69 -19.94 -13.96
C PRO A 149 43.79 -18.73 -14.33
N GLU A 150 43.63 -18.44 -15.63
CA GLU A 150 42.66 -17.49 -16.18
C GLU A 150 41.56 -18.22 -16.95
N LEU A 151 40.50 -17.49 -17.36
CA LEU A 151 39.42 -18.04 -18.18
C LEU A 151 39.84 -18.17 -19.64
N VAL A 152 39.92 -19.41 -20.13
CA VAL A 152 40.35 -19.75 -21.50
C VAL A 152 39.30 -20.58 -22.22
N VAL A 153 39.13 -20.31 -23.51
CA VAL A 153 38.22 -21.06 -24.39
C VAL A 153 38.95 -22.30 -24.90
N MET A 154 38.39 -23.48 -24.66
CA MET A 154 38.99 -24.76 -25.07
C MET A 154 38.00 -25.59 -25.89
N PRO A 155 38.46 -26.40 -26.85
CA PRO A 155 37.61 -27.36 -27.55
C PRO A 155 36.96 -28.35 -26.56
N LYS A 156 35.72 -28.78 -26.82
CA LYS A 156 34.96 -29.66 -25.91
C LYS A 156 35.61 -31.01 -25.59
N HIS A 157 36.59 -31.45 -26.37
CA HIS A 157 37.30 -32.71 -26.14
C HIS A 157 38.39 -32.61 -25.05
N GLU A 158 38.67 -31.40 -24.56
CA GLU A 158 39.68 -31.17 -23.52
C GLU A 158 39.23 -31.62 -22.15
N THR A 159 40.20 -32.00 -21.31
CA THR A 159 39.98 -32.60 -19.97
C THR A 159 39.16 -31.74 -19.02
N CYS A 160 39.24 -30.42 -19.15
CA CYS A 160 38.49 -29.48 -18.33
C CYS A 160 37.02 -29.30 -18.77
N CYS A 161 36.65 -29.71 -19.99
CA CYS A 161 35.27 -29.62 -20.46
C CYS A 161 34.43 -30.80 -19.92
N PRO A 162 33.27 -30.56 -19.28
CA PRO A 162 32.40 -31.64 -18.85
C PRO A 162 31.91 -32.43 -20.07
N LYS A 163 32.10 -33.76 -20.05
CA LYS A 163 31.53 -34.67 -21.04
C LYS A 163 30.01 -34.66 -20.85
N ALA A 164 29.26 -34.38 -21.91
CA ALA A 164 27.80 -34.45 -21.87
C ALA A 164 27.37 -35.90 -21.58
N THR A 165 27.00 -36.17 -20.33
CA THR A 165 26.10 -37.27 -19.99
C THR A 165 24.68 -36.74 -20.05
N ASP A 166 23.85 -37.38 -20.89
CA ASP A 166 22.42 -37.09 -21.07
C ASP A 166 21.66 -37.14 -19.75
N GLU A 167 21.41 -35.98 -19.12
CA GLU A 167 20.31 -35.80 -18.18
C GLU A 167 19.62 -34.47 -18.43
N MET A 168 18.71 -34.48 -19.39
CA MET A 168 17.58 -33.56 -19.43
C MET A 168 16.34 -34.33 -19.89
N LYS A 169 15.71 -35.05 -18.96
CA LYS A 169 14.28 -35.36 -19.08
C LYS A 169 13.51 -34.33 -18.27
N GLU A 170 12.96 -33.37 -19.00
CA GLU A 170 11.70 -32.73 -18.67
C GLU A 170 10.70 -33.78 -18.17
N SER A 171 10.17 -33.59 -16.97
CA SER A 171 8.91 -34.18 -16.57
C SER A 171 7.84 -33.11 -16.69
N GLN A 172 7.23 -33.05 -17.88
CA GLN A 172 5.82 -32.70 -17.98
C GLN A 172 5.05 -34.00 -18.24
N GLN A 173 4.25 -34.45 -17.29
CA GLN A 173 2.95 -35.07 -17.57
C GLN A 173 2.14 -35.16 -16.28
N GLY A 174 0.93 -34.60 -16.30
CA GLY A 174 -0.01 -34.71 -15.18
C GLY A 174 -1.34 -34.06 -15.50
N SER A 175 -1.98 -34.52 -16.58
CA SER A 175 -3.40 -34.22 -16.85
C SER A 175 -4.30 -34.81 -15.74
N PRO A 176 -5.49 -34.22 -15.50
CA PRO A 176 -6.22 -34.36 -14.25
C PRO A 176 -7.07 -35.64 -14.18
N PRO A 177 -7.35 -36.19 -12.98
CA PRO A 177 -8.39 -37.17 -12.84
C PRO A 177 -9.77 -36.49 -12.84
N THR A 178 -10.61 -36.94 -13.74
CA THR A 178 -12.06 -36.79 -13.71
C THR A 178 -12.59 -37.38 -12.40
N LEU A 179 -13.20 -36.55 -11.55
CA LEU A 179 -14.02 -37.03 -10.44
C LEU A 179 -15.42 -36.43 -10.51
N THR A 180 -16.33 -37.35 -10.77
CA THR A 180 -17.77 -37.39 -10.56
C THR A 180 -18.33 -36.43 -9.52
N LEU A 181 -19.50 -35.87 -9.87
CA LEU A 181 -20.43 -35.16 -9.00
C LEU A 181 -20.85 -36.04 -7.80
N PRO A 182 -20.79 -35.55 -6.55
CA PRO A 182 -21.59 -36.12 -5.47
C PRO A 182 -22.61 -35.12 -4.93
N LYS A 183 -23.82 -35.64 -4.75
CA LYS A 183 -24.96 -35.06 -4.07
C LYS A 183 -24.65 -34.82 -2.58
N ASN A 184 -25.33 -33.81 -2.03
CA ASN A 184 -25.40 -33.41 -0.62
C ASN A 184 -24.07 -33.01 0.04
N SER A 185 -23.85 -31.69 0.06
CA SER A 185 -22.73 -31.03 0.73
C SER A 185 -22.73 -31.27 2.23
N GLU A 186 -21.94 -32.24 2.69
CA GLU A 186 -21.45 -32.29 4.06
C GLU A 186 -20.70 -30.98 4.39
N PRO A 187 -20.91 -30.38 5.58
CA PRO A 187 -20.19 -29.17 5.96
C PRO A 187 -18.69 -29.46 6.10
N LYS A 188 -17.88 -28.61 5.45
CA LYS A 188 -16.41 -28.72 5.40
C LYS A 188 -15.77 -27.54 6.12
N CYS A 189 -14.71 -27.82 6.87
CA CYS A 189 -13.84 -26.83 7.49
C CYS A 189 -12.54 -26.75 6.67
N ARG A 190 -12.35 -25.66 5.91
CA ARG A 190 -11.37 -25.54 4.81
C ARG A 190 -11.53 -26.66 3.77
N THR A 191 -10.89 -27.80 3.98
CA THR A 191 -10.91 -28.97 3.10
C THR A 191 -11.38 -30.25 3.80
N ILE A 192 -11.62 -30.18 5.12
CA ILE A 192 -11.90 -31.35 5.97
C ILE A 192 -13.42 -31.44 6.24
N PRO A 193 -14.12 -32.50 5.82
CA PRO A 193 -15.51 -32.72 6.18
C PRO A 193 -15.65 -32.98 7.69
N PHE A 194 -16.71 -32.46 8.31
CA PHE A 194 -16.97 -32.66 9.73
C PHE A 194 -18.47 -32.78 10.03
N ASN A 195 -18.80 -33.49 11.12
CA ASN A 195 -20.18 -33.54 11.62
C ASN A 195 -20.47 -32.28 12.46
N PRO A 196 -21.42 -31.41 12.05
CA PRO A 196 -21.72 -30.17 12.76
C PRO A 196 -22.41 -30.40 14.13
N GLN A 197 -22.90 -31.61 14.41
CA GLN A 197 -23.44 -32.00 15.72
C GLN A 197 -22.34 -32.35 16.73
N GLU A 198 -21.15 -32.73 16.27
CA GLU A 198 -20.02 -33.12 17.12
C GLU A 198 -18.86 -32.12 17.11
N LYS A 199 -18.70 -31.39 16.00
CA LYS A 199 -17.58 -30.49 15.76
C LYS A 199 -18.05 -29.16 15.19
N MET A 200 -17.34 -28.10 15.51
CA MET A 200 -17.57 -26.73 15.05
C MET A 200 -16.32 -26.22 14.35
N CYS A 201 -16.47 -25.49 13.24
CA CYS A 201 -15.37 -24.89 12.51
C CYS A 201 -15.30 -23.37 12.78
N CYS A 202 -14.16 -22.89 13.28
CA CYS A 202 -13.91 -21.45 13.49
C CYS A 202 -12.69 -21.02 12.67
N SER A 203 -12.88 -20.12 11.70
CA SER A 203 -11.86 -19.64 10.75
C SER A 203 -10.91 -20.73 10.19
N GLY A 204 -11.46 -21.93 9.98
CA GLY A 204 -10.75 -23.05 9.39
C GLY A 204 -10.05 -24.01 10.35
N LYS A 205 -10.28 -23.89 11.66
CA LYS A 205 -9.87 -24.88 12.69
C LYS A 205 -11.10 -25.61 13.26
N LEU A 206 -10.95 -26.91 13.46
CA LEU A 206 -12.01 -27.77 14.02
C LEU A 206 -11.92 -27.86 15.55
N TYR A 207 -13.05 -27.68 16.19
CA TYR A 207 -13.23 -27.76 17.64
C TYR A 207 -14.38 -28.71 17.98
N LYS A 208 -14.45 -29.19 19.22
CA LYS A 208 -15.57 -29.99 19.70
C LYS A 208 -16.79 -29.09 19.89
N ALA A 209 -17.92 -29.45 19.30
CA ALA A 209 -19.16 -28.68 19.42
C ALA A 209 -19.86 -28.96 20.75
N SER A 210 -20.45 -27.92 21.32
CA SER A 210 -21.45 -28.00 22.40
C SER A 210 -22.49 -26.91 22.18
N ALA A 211 -23.67 -27.03 22.80
CA ALA A 211 -24.73 -26.03 22.68
C ALA A 211 -24.33 -24.61 23.16
N LEU A 212 -23.26 -24.51 23.96
CA LEU A 212 -22.80 -23.26 24.58
C LEU A 212 -21.50 -22.73 23.96
N THR A 213 -20.90 -23.45 23.00
CA THR A 213 -19.64 -23.04 22.38
C THR A 213 -19.87 -22.04 21.24
N LYS A 214 -19.15 -20.92 21.26
CA LYS A 214 -19.17 -19.87 20.23
C LYS A 214 -17.79 -19.72 19.59
N CYS A 215 -17.77 -19.33 18.32
CA CYS A 215 -16.53 -18.95 17.62
C CYS A 215 -16.18 -17.48 17.87
N CYS A 216 -14.89 -17.21 18.00
CA CYS A 216 -14.31 -15.88 17.93
C CYS A 216 -13.02 -15.93 17.09
N GLY A 217 -13.13 -15.57 15.81
CA GLY A 217 -12.05 -15.76 14.84
C GLY A 217 -11.62 -17.22 14.73
N GLU A 218 -10.33 -17.50 14.92
CA GLU A 218 -9.79 -18.86 14.93
C GLU A 218 -10.02 -19.63 16.23
N HIS A 219 -10.54 -19.01 17.28
CA HIS A 219 -10.67 -19.61 18.61
C HIS A 219 -12.12 -19.89 19.00
N VAL A 220 -12.31 -20.78 19.98
CA VAL A 220 -13.61 -21.06 20.62
C VAL A 220 -13.62 -20.62 22.07
N TYR A 221 -14.79 -20.24 22.54
CA TYR A 221 -15.10 -20.00 23.95
C TYR A 221 -16.51 -20.49 24.27
N THR A 222 -16.81 -20.78 25.52
CA THR A 222 -18.16 -21.16 25.96
C THR A 222 -18.87 -20.00 26.65
N LEU A 223 -20.20 -20.00 26.63
CA LEU A 223 -21.02 -19.06 27.41
C LEU A 223 -20.81 -19.19 28.94
N SER A 224 -20.15 -20.26 29.38
CA SER A 224 -19.79 -20.52 30.78
C SER A 224 -18.35 -20.13 31.10
N ASP A 225 -17.57 -19.69 30.11
CA ASP A 225 -16.21 -19.20 30.34
C ASP A 225 -16.32 -17.83 31.03
N ASP A 226 -15.89 -17.75 32.28
CA ASP A 226 -15.82 -16.47 32.98
C ASP A 226 -14.74 -15.58 32.37
N SER A 227 -14.99 -14.27 32.38
CA SER A 227 -14.02 -13.26 31.96
C SER A 227 -13.50 -13.40 30.52
N VAL A 228 -14.33 -13.85 29.57
CA VAL A 228 -13.97 -13.87 28.14
C VAL A 228 -14.87 -12.95 27.31
N LEU A 229 -14.29 -12.25 26.34
CA LEU A 229 -15.02 -11.38 25.42
C LEU A 229 -14.47 -11.53 24.00
N CYS A 230 -15.36 -11.77 23.06
CA CYS A 230 -15.01 -11.73 21.63
C CYS A 230 -15.20 -10.33 21.08
N CYS A 231 -14.12 -9.71 20.57
CA CYS A 231 -14.19 -8.37 19.99
C CYS A 231 -13.50 -8.34 18.62
N ASN A 232 -14.26 -7.94 17.59
CA ASN A 232 -13.83 -7.93 16.18
C ASN A 232 -13.10 -9.20 15.70
N GLY A 233 -13.53 -10.37 16.19
CA GLY A 233 -12.93 -11.67 15.83
C GLY A 233 -11.68 -12.05 16.61
N VAL A 234 -11.28 -11.30 17.63
CA VAL A 234 -10.20 -11.65 18.57
C VAL A 234 -10.81 -12.06 19.91
N LEU A 235 -10.39 -13.21 20.44
CA LEU A 235 -10.86 -13.71 21.73
C LEU A 235 -9.98 -13.17 22.85
N HIS A 236 -10.56 -12.35 23.71
CA HIS A 236 -9.88 -11.80 24.88
C HIS A 236 -10.26 -12.62 26.12
N ARG A 237 -9.25 -12.98 26.93
CA ARG A 237 -9.39 -13.71 28.20
C ARG A 237 -9.02 -12.78 29.35
N ASN A 238 -9.57 -13.06 30.54
CA ASN A 238 -9.40 -12.23 31.74
C ASN A 238 -9.98 -10.81 31.59
N VAL A 239 -11.09 -10.68 30.85
CA VAL A 239 -11.82 -9.42 30.68
C VAL A 239 -12.81 -9.24 31.85
N PRO A 240 -12.82 -8.09 32.55
CA PRO A 240 -13.74 -7.86 33.67
C PRO A 240 -15.21 -8.14 33.33
N GLU A 241 -15.97 -8.65 34.29
CA GLU A 241 -17.42 -8.85 34.14
C GLU A 241 -18.12 -7.53 33.73
N GLN A 242 -19.14 -7.63 32.86
CA GLN A 242 -19.87 -6.50 32.25
C GLN A 242 -19.10 -5.69 31.19
N SER A 243 -17.99 -6.21 30.66
CA SER A 243 -17.29 -5.56 29.55
C SER A 243 -18.02 -5.76 28.22
N GLU A 244 -18.12 -4.71 27.41
CA GLU A 244 -18.82 -4.73 26.12
C GLU A 244 -17.84 -4.43 24.96
N CYS A 245 -18.09 -5.02 23.80
CA CYS A 245 -17.35 -4.68 22.58
C CYS A 245 -18.21 -3.75 21.71
N VAL A 246 -17.80 -2.51 21.51
CA VAL A 246 -18.49 -1.56 20.61
C VAL A 246 -17.50 -1.12 19.55
N GLY A 247 -17.81 -1.38 18.28
CA GLY A 247 -16.93 -1.00 17.15
C GLY A 247 -15.55 -1.66 17.16
N GLY A 248 -15.35 -2.80 17.83
CA GLY A 248 -14.05 -3.47 17.91
C GLY A 248 -13.14 -2.97 19.04
N VAL A 249 -13.64 -2.09 19.91
CA VAL A 249 -12.97 -1.66 21.14
C VAL A 249 -13.65 -2.33 22.34
N ILE A 250 -12.85 -2.86 23.28
CA ILE A 250 -13.34 -3.45 24.53
C ILE A 250 -13.53 -2.35 25.57
N TYR A 251 -14.77 -2.16 25.99
CA TYR A 251 -15.17 -1.30 27.09
C TYR A 251 -15.22 -2.14 28.34
N THR A 252 -14.21 -2.02 29.22
CA THR A 252 -14.29 -2.58 30.56
C THR A 252 -14.69 -1.50 31.55
N ALA A 253 -15.29 -1.87 32.68
CA ALA A 253 -15.55 -0.94 33.78
C ALA A 253 -14.26 -0.22 34.26
N ALA A 254 -13.07 -0.78 34.01
CA ALA A 254 -11.79 -0.17 34.37
C ALA A 254 -11.10 0.58 33.21
N ASN A 255 -11.43 0.33 31.94
CA ASN A 255 -10.71 0.87 30.78
C ASN A 255 -11.31 2.15 30.17
N THR A 256 -12.32 2.75 30.78
CA THR A 256 -12.78 4.07 30.35
C THR A 256 -11.88 5.15 30.92
N THR A 257 -10.62 5.16 30.53
CA THR A 257 -9.68 6.24 30.85
C THR A 257 -9.08 6.71 29.55
N CYS A 258 -9.50 7.90 29.08
CA CYS A 258 -8.95 8.53 27.88
C CYS A 258 -7.50 8.95 28.15
N GLN A 259 -6.53 8.04 28.25
CA GLN A 259 -5.16 8.34 28.74
C GLN A 259 -5.10 9.16 30.06
N MET A 260 -6.20 9.25 30.82
CA MET A 260 -6.37 10.02 32.05
C MET A 260 -6.56 9.10 33.26
N SER A 261 -6.60 9.65 34.47
CA SER A 261 -6.78 8.90 35.74
C SER A 261 -8.25 8.69 36.14
N THR A 262 -9.23 9.17 35.36
CA THR A 262 -10.65 9.22 35.76
C THR A 262 -11.64 8.87 34.63
N ARG A 263 -12.76 8.21 35.00
CA ARG A 263 -13.84 7.80 34.07
C ARG A 263 -14.59 8.99 33.43
N PRO A 264 -14.89 8.97 32.11
CA PRO A 264 -15.86 9.86 31.46
C PRO A 264 -17.25 9.74 32.08
N ARG A 265 -17.98 10.86 32.17
CA ARG A 265 -19.37 10.86 32.66
C ARG A 265 -20.32 10.27 31.61
N LEU A 266 -21.49 9.81 32.04
CA LEU A 266 -22.57 9.39 31.14
C LEU A 266 -22.89 10.52 30.13
N GLY A 267 -22.75 10.23 28.83
CA GLY A 267 -22.93 11.21 27.77
C GLY A 267 -21.67 11.95 27.33
N GLU A 268 -20.48 11.59 27.84
CA GLU A 268 -19.19 12.08 27.36
C GLU A 268 -18.40 10.97 26.62
N HIS A 269 -17.64 11.35 25.60
CA HIS A 269 -16.83 10.46 24.76
C HIS A 269 -15.35 10.85 24.87
N CYS A 270 -14.43 9.91 24.60
CA CYS A 270 -13.01 10.22 24.55
C CYS A 270 -12.63 10.95 23.25
N CYS A 271 -11.78 11.96 23.38
CA CYS A 271 -11.12 12.66 22.29
C CYS A 271 -9.65 12.87 22.67
N GLY A 272 -8.75 12.05 22.11
CA GLY A 272 -7.36 12.06 22.53
C GLY A 272 -7.23 11.76 24.03
N GLY A 273 -6.56 12.64 24.76
CA GLY A 273 -6.38 12.56 26.21
C GLY A 273 -7.48 13.24 27.04
N GLN A 274 -8.63 13.61 26.45
CA GLN A 274 -9.70 14.35 27.14
C GLN A 274 -11.09 13.74 26.86
N THR A 275 -12.10 14.16 27.63
CA THR A 275 -13.51 13.83 27.36
C THR A 275 -14.23 15.01 26.70
N PHE A 276 -15.19 14.72 25.82
CA PHE A 276 -16.04 15.73 25.18
C PHE A 276 -17.51 15.29 25.14
N ASN A 277 -18.42 16.24 25.10
CA ASN A 277 -19.84 15.97 24.91
C ASN A 277 -20.16 15.86 23.40
N PRO A 278 -20.51 14.67 22.87
CA PRO A 278 -20.76 14.48 21.45
C PRO A 278 -22.06 15.17 20.97
N ARG A 279 -22.92 15.69 21.86
CA ARG A 279 -24.11 16.47 21.46
C ARG A 279 -23.75 17.89 21.03
N THR A 280 -22.72 18.47 21.66
CA THR A 280 -22.34 19.88 21.46
C THR A 280 -20.98 20.03 20.79
N HIS A 281 -20.15 18.99 20.79
CA HIS A 281 -18.78 19.03 20.29
C HIS A 281 -18.50 17.87 19.32
N ILE A 282 -17.51 18.07 18.44
CA ILE A 282 -16.96 17.10 17.50
C ILE A 282 -15.49 16.86 17.87
N CYS A 283 -15.01 15.62 17.74
CA CYS A 283 -13.61 15.29 17.95
C CYS A 283 -12.91 15.09 16.60
N CYS A 284 -11.83 15.83 16.36
CA CYS A 284 -11.01 15.77 15.16
C CYS A 284 -9.58 15.42 15.54
N ASN A 285 -9.10 14.22 15.17
CA ASN A 285 -7.75 13.71 15.46
C ASN A 285 -7.26 13.96 16.91
N GLY A 286 -8.14 13.77 17.90
CA GLY A 286 -7.83 13.98 19.32
C GLY A 286 -8.08 15.39 19.88
N HIS A 287 -8.56 16.33 19.05
CA HIS A 287 -8.92 17.69 19.45
C HIS A 287 -10.43 17.90 19.46
N SER A 288 -10.98 18.45 20.55
CA SER A 288 -12.42 18.72 20.68
C SER A 288 -12.77 20.12 20.18
N HIS A 289 -13.81 20.22 19.35
CA HIS A 289 -14.29 21.45 18.74
C HIS A 289 -15.79 21.62 18.93
N ASN A 290 -16.29 22.85 18.95
CA ASN A 290 -17.74 23.10 18.98
C ASN A 290 -18.40 22.62 17.68
N LYS A 291 -19.53 21.92 17.79
CA LYS A 291 -20.37 21.61 16.64
C LYS A 291 -21.08 22.88 16.17
N MET A 292 -20.77 23.30 14.95
CA MET A 292 -21.49 24.34 14.23
C MET A 292 -22.12 23.70 12.97
N ASN A 293 -23.23 24.28 12.49
CA ASN A 293 -23.91 23.77 11.29
C ASN A 293 -22.95 23.70 10.10
N GLY A 294 -22.63 22.50 9.64
CA GLY A 294 -21.81 22.27 8.44
C GLY A 294 -20.30 22.24 8.64
N ASN A 295 -19.77 22.23 9.87
CA ASN A 295 -18.34 22.09 10.15
C ASN A 295 -17.90 20.61 10.13
N PHE A 296 -16.82 20.32 9.41
CA PHE A 296 -16.24 18.99 9.21
C PHE A 296 -14.80 18.93 9.70
N CYS A 297 -14.36 17.75 10.13
CA CYS A 297 -12.97 17.55 10.49
C CYS A 297 -12.06 17.52 9.25
N CYS A 298 -10.95 18.23 9.34
CA CYS A 298 -9.80 18.11 8.46
C CYS A 298 -8.55 17.90 9.32
N GLY A 299 -8.17 16.64 9.53
CA GLY A 299 -7.10 16.32 10.47
C GLY A 299 -7.53 16.67 11.90
N SER A 300 -6.76 17.52 12.58
CA SER A 300 -7.11 18.07 13.91
C SER A 300 -8.02 19.28 13.86
N GLU A 301 -8.23 19.89 12.69
CA GLU A 301 -8.96 21.14 12.51
C GLU A 301 -10.42 20.92 12.10
N VAL A 302 -11.26 21.94 12.26
CA VAL A 302 -12.62 21.99 11.72
C VAL A 302 -12.77 23.06 10.64
N TYR A 303 -13.53 22.76 9.59
CA TYR A 303 -13.82 23.72 8.51
C TYR A 303 -15.23 23.56 7.95
N ASP A 304 -15.80 24.64 7.41
CA ASP A 304 -17.06 24.56 6.68
C ASP A 304 -16.82 24.01 5.26
N HIS A 305 -17.38 22.85 4.96
CA HIS A 305 -17.25 22.22 3.63
C HIS A 305 -17.95 22.98 2.50
N HIS A 306 -18.86 23.92 2.80
CA HIS A 306 -19.46 24.79 1.80
C HIS A 306 -18.54 25.96 1.42
N ASN A 307 -17.51 26.23 2.23
CA ASN A 307 -16.58 27.31 1.97
C ASN A 307 -15.70 26.97 0.76
N GLN A 308 -15.97 27.60 -0.38
CA GLN A 308 -15.24 27.38 -1.63
C GLN A 308 -13.76 27.83 -1.56
N PHE A 309 -13.38 28.58 -0.53
CA PHE A 309 -12.00 29.00 -0.27
C PHE A 309 -11.24 28.04 0.63
N LEU A 310 -11.87 27.00 1.16
CA LEU A 310 -11.22 25.99 1.99
C LEU A 310 -11.31 24.62 1.33
N ARG A 311 -10.20 23.89 1.35
CA ARG A 311 -10.14 22.52 0.85
C ARG A 311 -9.36 21.65 1.81
N CYS A 312 -10.01 20.60 2.31
CA CYS A 312 -9.30 19.56 3.04
C CYS A 312 -8.77 18.52 2.05
N CYS A 313 -7.47 18.18 2.13
CA CYS A 313 -6.86 17.08 1.39
C CYS A 313 -6.18 16.14 2.38
N SER A 314 -6.72 14.92 2.55
CA SER A 314 -6.21 13.88 3.47
C SER A 314 -5.79 14.42 4.85
N GLY A 315 -6.63 15.27 5.45
CA GLY A 315 -6.41 15.84 6.77
C GLY A 315 -5.64 17.17 6.82
N HIS A 316 -5.16 17.68 5.68
CA HIS A 316 -4.51 19.00 5.60
C HIS A 316 -5.46 20.05 5.01
N LEU A 317 -5.67 21.15 5.74
CA LEU A 317 -6.58 22.23 5.33
C LEU A 317 -5.85 23.30 4.53
N TYR A 318 -6.28 23.51 3.28
CA TYR A 318 -5.72 24.51 2.37
C TYR A 318 -6.64 25.72 2.22
N ASN A 319 -6.05 26.92 2.23
CA ASN A 319 -6.74 28.18 1.93
C ASN A 319 -6.51 28.58 0.47
N LEU A 320 -7.59 28.67 -0.30
CA LEU A 320 -7.62 28.86 -1.75
C LEU A 320 -7.86 30.32 -2.17
N THR A 321 -7.28 31.29 -1.45
CA THR A 321 -7.53 32.75 -1.60
C THR A 321 -7.50 33.28 -3.05
N GLN A 322 -6.83 32.61 -3.99
CA GLN A 322 -6.73 33.00 -5.41
C GLN A 322 -7.38 32.01 -6.40
N SER A 323 -7.88 30.87 -5.94
CA SER A 323 -8.33 29.76 -6.78
C SER A 323 -9.76 29.36 -6.45
N ARG A 324 -10.75 30.15 -6.91
CA ARG A 324 -12.19 29.86 -6.78
C ARG A 324 -12.53 28.45 -7.28
N GLY A 325 -12.50 27.46 -6.41
CA GLY A 325 -12.91 26.08 -6.68
C GLY A 325 -12.09 25.27 -7.70
N LYS A 326 -11.01 25.81 -8.27
CA LYS A 326 -10.18 25.13 -9.29
C LYS A 326 -8.97 24.39 -8.69
N ALA A 327 -9.15 23.71 -7.57
CA ALA A 327 -8.08 22.93 -6.95
C ALA A 327 -8.62 21.56 -6.51
N GLU A 328 -7.90 20.50 -6.87
CA GLU A 328 -8.21 19.12 -6.50
C GLU A 328 -7.20 18.59 -5.50
N CYS A 329 -7.57 17.54 -4.77
CA CYS A 329 -6.63 16.84 -3.91
C CYS A 329 -5.87 15.76 -4.68
N CYS A 330 -4.58 15.65 -4.37
CA CYS A 330 -3.70 14.55 -4.70
C CYS A 330 -3.17 13.98 -3.37
N GLY A 331 -3.94 13.08 -2.77
CA GLY A 331 -3.75 12.65 -1.38
C GLY A 331 -3.79 13.84 -0.43
N ASN A 332 -2.68 14.13 0.27
CA ASN A 332 -2.58 15.30 1.15
C ASN A 332 -2.11 16.58 0.44
N LEU A 333 -1.72 16.50 -0.84
CA LEU A 333 -1.23 17.61 -1.63
C LEU A 333 -2.38 18.29 -2.40
N LEU A 334 -2.25 19.59 -2.62
CA LEU A 334 -3.19 20.35 -3.44
C LEU A 334 -2.70 20.42 -4.90
N LEU A 335 -3.48 19.88 -5.82
CA LEU A 335 -3.28 19.92 -7.26
C LEU A 335 -3.95 21.17 -7.84
N GLN A 336 -3.16 22.06 -8.45
CA GLN A 336 -3.67 23.27 -9.10
C GLN A 336 -3.88 23.03 -10.59
N TYR A 337 -5.07 23.33 -11.11
CA TYR A 337 -5.45 23.04 -12.50
C TYR A 337 -4.60 23.73 -13.57
N ASN A 338 -3.94 24.86 -13.28
CA ASN A 338 -3.23 25.66 -14.27
C ASN A 338 -1.77 25.22 -14.53
N ASN A 339 -1.28 24.20 -13.84
CA ASN A 339 0.16 23.90 -13.80
C ASN A 339 0.62 22.71 -14.66
N ASN A 340 -0.23 22.14 -15.54
CA ASN A 340 0.07 20.90 -16.28
C ASN A 340 0.62 19.79 -15.36
N GLN A 341 -0.15 19.47 -14.32
CA GLN A 341 0.23 18.49 -13.31
C GLN A 341 -0.69 17.28 -13.35
N THR A 342 -0.12 16.10 -13.14
CA THR A 342 -0.84 14.82 -13.05
C THR A 342 -0.60 14.21 -11.68
N CYS A 343 -1.66 13.78 -11.01
CA CYS A 343 -1.54 13.07 -9.73
C CYS A 343 -1.59 11.56 -9.96
N CYS A 344 -0.56 10.84 -9.50
CA CYS A 344 -0.59 9.38 -9.42
C CYS A 344 -0.70 8.97 -7.95
N SER A 345 -1.64 8.09 -7.63
CA SER A 345 -1.95 7.66 -6.27
C SER A 345 -2.06 6.15 -6.16
N SER A 346 -1.68 5.62 -4.99
CA SER A 346 -1.98 4.27 -4.53
C SER A 346 -2.91 4.33 -3.30
N SER A 347 -3.18 3.19 -2.68
CA SER A 347 -3.99 3.10 -1.46
C SER A 347 -3.51 3.96 -0.28
N THR A 348 -2.21 4.25 -0.19
CA THR A 348 -1.62 4.96 0.95
C THR A 348 -0.96 6.27 0.59
N ASN A 349 -0.44 6.40 -0.63
CA ASN A 349 0.45 7.51 -1.00
C ASN A 349 -0.03 8.20 -2.29
N SER A 350 0.49 9.40 -2.54
CA SER A 350 0.17 10.18 -3.74
C SER A 350 1.33 11.09 -4.13
N ILE A 351 1.61 11.19 -5.43
CA ILE A 351 2.70 12.00 -5.97
C ILE A 351 2.17 12.84 -7.13
N ILE A 352 2.59 14.11 -7.16
CA ILE A 352 2.30 15.03 -8.26
C ILE A 352 3.48 15.01 -9.24
N TYR A 353 3.17 14.75 -10.51
CA TYR A 353 4.10 14.78 -11.63
C TYR A 353 3.80 15.97 -12.54
N GLN A 354 4.83 16.43 -13.25
CA GLN A 354 4.63 17.30 -14.41
C GLN A 354 4.15 16.45 -15.59
N THR A 355 3.06 16.87 -16.23
CA THR A 355 2.42 16.11 -17.30
C THR A 355 3.35 16.03 -18.52
N LYS A 356 3.60 14.80 -18.98
CA LYS A 356 4.38 14.48 -20.19
C LYS A 356 3.51 13.71 -21.19
N PRO A 357 3.68 13.94 -22.50
CA PRO A 357 2.98 13.14 -23.51
C PRO A 357 3.38 11.67 -23.42
N LYS A 358 2.46 10.75 -23.75
CA LYS A 358 2.67 9.28 -23.69
C LYS A 358 3.08 8.75 -22.29
N HIS A 359 2.66 9.43 -21.22
CA HIS A 359 2.85 8.95 -19.86
C HIS A 359 1.50 8.75 -19.16
N ARG A 360 1.44 7.74 -18.29
CA ARG A 360 0.24 7.38 -17.52
C ARG A 360 0.62 6.95 -16.10
N CYS A 361 -0.35 6.96 -15.19
CA CYS A 361 -0.15 6.47 -13.83
C CYS A 361 -0.37 4.95 -13.75
N CYS A 362 0.46 4.28 -12.95
CA CYS A 362 0.27 2.91 -12.47
C CYS A 362 0.55 2.89 -10.96
N GLY A 363 -0.51 2.97 -10.14
CA GLY A 363 -0.35 3.30 -8.73
C GLY A 363 0.37 4.64 -8.56
N LEU A 364 1.49 4.66 -7.86
CA LEU A 364 2.34 5.85 -7.67
C LEU A 364 3.21 6.22 -8.88
N TYR A 365 3.39 5.30 -9.83
CA TYR A 365 4.39 5.44 -10.87
C TYR A 365 3.86 6.16 -12.11
N TYR A 366 4.56 7.21 -12.56
CA TYR A 366 4.28 7.90 -13.82
C TYR A 366 5.17 7.36 -14.93
N TYR A 367 4.67 6.36 -15.65
CA TYR A 367 5.45 5.55 -16.58
C TYR A 367 5.25 5.98 -18.03
N ASN A 368 6.28 5.80 -18.85
CA ASN A 368 6.20 5.97 -20.30
C ASN A 368 5.50 4.76 -20.94
N THR A 369 4.39 5.01 -21.64
CA THR A 369 3.57 3.96 -22.27
C THR A 369 4.25 3.24 -23.43
N SER A 370 5.38 3.75 -23.93
CA SER A 370 6.20 3.06 -24.93
C SER A 370 7.14 2.00 -24.34
N LEU A 371 7.36 2.03 -23.02
CA LEU A 371 8.26 1.11 -22.31
C LEU A 371 7.49 0.12 -21.44
N TRP A 372 6.41 0.59 -20.80
CA TRP A 372 5.68 -0.18 -19.82
C TRP A 372 4.18 -0.18 -20.11
N SER A 373 3.49 -1.20 -19.58
CA SER A 373 2.05 -1.25 -19.41
C SER A 373 1.73 -1.42 -17.93
N CYS A 374 0.54 -0.97 -17.52
CA CYS A 374 0.04 -1.18 -16.17
C CYS A 374 -1.00 -2.29 -16.18
N CYS A 375 -0.95 -3.17 -15.19
CA CYS A 375 -1.99 -4.14 -14.92
C CYS A 375 -2.16 -4.26 -13.41
N ALA A 376 -3.34 -3.89 -12.88
CA ALA A 376 -3.62 -3.97 -11.45
C ALA A 376 -2.58 -3.23 -10.58
N GLU A 377 -2.19 -2.01 -10.98
CA GLU A 377 -1.13 -1.20 -10.33
C GLU A 377 0.31 -1.78 -10.44
N HIS A 378 0.51 -2.87 -11.18
CA HIS A 378 1.83 -3.42 -11.47
C HIS A 378 2.32 -3.11 -12.89
N LEU A 379 3.55 -2.62 -13.00
CA LEU A 379 4.20 -2.33 -14.27
C LEU A 379 4.72 -3.62 -14.93
N LYS A 380 4.46 -3.76 -16.23
CA LYS A 380 4.94 -4.86 -17.07
C LYS A 380 5.69 -4.29 -18.28
N PRO A 381 6.86 -4.84 -18.65
CA PRO A 381 7.52 -4.55 -19.92
C PRO A 381 6.59 -4.81 -21.10
N THR A 382 6.38 -3.84 -21.99
CA THR A 382 5.47 -4.02 -23.14
C THR A 382 6.12 -4.75 -24.32
N PRO A 383 5.45 -5.79 -24.86
CA PRO A 383 5.42 -6.03 -26.30
C PRO A 383 3.96 -6.18 -26.76
N LYS A 384 3.23 -5.07 -26.98
CA LYS A 384 2.16 -4.90 -28.00
C LYS A 384 1.35 -3.60 -27.84
N PRO A 385 0.87 -3.04 -28.96
CA PRO A 385 0.02 -1.85 -28.97
C PRO A 385 -1.44 -2.22 -28.70
N ASN A 386 -2.20 -1.23 -28.21
CA ASN A 386 -3.66 -1.23 -28.09
C ASN A 386 -4.22 -2.02 -26.90
N SER A 387 -3.99 -1.51 -25.71
CA SER A 387 -5.16 -1.19 -24.89
C SER A 387 -5.03 0.27 -24.45
N SER A 388 -6.09 1.05 -24.62
CA SER A 388 -6.25 2.30 -23.89
C SER A 388 -7.14 1.97 -22.68
N PRO A 389 -6.56 1.71 -21.49
CA PRO A 389 -7.35 1.65 -20.28
C PRO A 389 -8.01 2.99 -20.04
N ALA A 390 -9.29 2.97 -19.65
CA ALA A 390 -9.89 4.09 -18.96
C ALA A 390 -9.09 4.35 -17.67
N GLU A 391 -8.81 5.61 -17.37
CA GLU A 391 -8.09 6.02 -16.17
C GLU A 391 -9.00 5.78 -14.95
N TYR A 392 -8.82 4.66 -14.25
CA TYR A 392 -9.45 4.38 -12.97
C TYR A 392 -8.65 5.10 -11.87
N ARG A 393 -9.22 6.16 -11.30
CA ARG A 393 -8.64 6.87 -10.15
C ARG A 393 -9.55 6.75 -8.94
N ILE A 394 -9.14 5.92 -7.98
CA ILE A 394 -9.78 5.83 -6.66
C ILE A 394 -9.37 7.01 -5.80
N LYS A 395 -10.24 7.43 -4.89
CA LYS A 395 -10.04 8.60 -4.03
C LYS A 395 -10.27 8.26 -2.54
N PRO A 396 -9.66 8.99 -1.60
CA PRO A 396 -10.06 8.90 -0.20
C PRO A 396 -11.56 9.16 -0.05
N LEU A 397 -12.22 8.52 0.93
CA LEU A 397 -13.68 8.63 1.09
C LEU A 397 -14.13 10.10 1.26
N MET A 398 -13.34 10.91 1.97
CA MET A 398 -13.62 12.33 2.20
C MET A 398 -13.67 13.17 0.92
N ASP A 399 -12.88 12.81 -0.08
CA ASP A 399 -12.84 13.53 -1.36
C ASP A 399 -14.05 13.19 -2.25
N LEU A 400 -14.80 12.15 -1.91
CA LEU A 400 -16.00 11.70 -2.61
C LEU A 400 -17.29 12.30 -2.03
N ILE A 401 -17.21 12.85 -0.81
CA ILE A 401 -18.30 13.54 -0.13
C ILE A 401 -18.25 15.03 -0.51
N PRO A 402 -19.39 15.70 -0.78
CA PRO A 402 -20.77 15.20 -0.71
C PRO A 402 -21.31 14.69 -2.05
N GLU A 403 -20.50 14.62 -3.11
CA GLU A 403 -20.96 14.28 -4.46
C GLU A 403 -21.65 12.91 -4.50
N MET A 404 -21.05 11.90 -3.86
CA MET A 404 -21.59 10.55 -3.84
C MET A 404 -22.89 10.43 -3.02
N CYS A 405 -23.23 11.42 -2.18
CA CYS A 405 -24.51 11.45 -1.46
C CYS A 405 -25.72 11.60 -2.38
N ASN A 406 -25.55 11.91 -3.67
CA ASN A 406 -26.68 11.99 -4.62
C ASN A 406 -26.82 10.74 -5.49
N LYS A 407 -25.97 9.72 -5.28
CA LYS A 407 -25.86 8.51 -6.10
C LYS A 407 -26.25 7.26 -5.32
N THR A 408 -26.40 6.13 -6.02
CA THR A 408 -26.60 4.81 -5.40
C THR A 408 -25.24 4.18 -5.14
N VAL A 409 -24.82 4.19 -3.87
CA VAL A 409 -23.52 3.66 -3.46
C VAL A 409 -23.67 2.67 -2.30
N PHE A 410 -22.72 1.76 -2.17
CA PHE A 410 -22.68 0.79 -1.06
C PHE A 410 -21.25 0.52 -0.61
N PHE A 411 -21.12 0.12 0.65
CA PHE A 411 -19.87 -0.36 1.23
C PHE A 411 -19.82 -1.88 1.11
N GLY A 412 -18.80 -2.38 0.40
CA GLY A 412 -18.58 -3.80 0.18
C GLY A 412 -17.26 -4.24 0.78
N LYS A 413 -17.30 -5.19 1.72
CA LYS A 413 -16.12 -5.89 2.25
C LYS A 413 -15.73 -7.02 1.31
N VAL A 414 -14.47 -7.06 0.90
CA VAL A 414 -13.94 -8.11 0.01
C VAL A 414 -13.76 -9.40 0.80
N GLU A 415 -14.39 -10.47 0.33
CA GLU A 415 -14.37 -11.79 0.99
C GLU A 415 -13.55 -12.82 0.20
N SER A 416 -13.54 -12.67 -1.12
CA SER A 416 -12.62 -13.41 -1.97
C SER A 416 -12.42 -12.73 -3.33
N VAL A 417 -11.30 -13.04 -3.96
CA VAL A 417 -10.92 -12.58 -5.29
C VAL A 417 -10.43 -13.76 -6.11
N ALA A 418 -10.94 -13.90 -7.34
CA ALA A 418 -10.50 -14.90 -8.29
C ALA A 418 -10.16 -14.25 -9.64
N LEU A 419 -9.14 -14.78 -10.31
CA LEU A 419 -8.78 -14.38 -11.67
C LEU A 419 -9.23 -15.46 -12.65
N ALA A 420 -10.02 -15.05 -13.64
CA ALA A 420 -10.43 -15.91 -14.74
C ALA A 420 -10.29 -15.13 -16.05
N ASN A 421 -9.47 -15.65 -16.97
CA ASN A 421 -9.12 -14.98 -18.23
C ASN A 421 -8.51 -13.58 -17.98
N TYR A 422 -9.20 -12.52 -18.44
CA TYR A 422 -8.83 -11.11 -18.24
C TYR A 422 -9.70 -10.40 -17.19
N GLN A 423 -10.58 -11.15 -16.51
CA GLN A 423 -11.49 -10.60 -15.51
C GLN A 423 -11.07 -10.98 -14.10
N ARG A 424 -11.23 -10.03 -13.19
CA ARG A 424 -11.15 -10.23 -11.75
C ARG A 424 -12.57 -10.31 -11.20
N HIS A 425 -12.88 -11.46 -10.65
CA HIS A 425 -14.12 -11.75 -9.96
C HIS A 425 -13.93 -11.46 -8.48
N VAL A 426 -14.76 -10.60 -7.92
CA VAL A 426 -14.71 -10.16 -6.52
C VAL A 426 -16.02 -10.53 -5.85
N VAL A 427 -15.94 -11.29 -4.77
CA VAL A 427 -17.09 -11.56 -3.91
C VAL A 427 -17.06 -10.56 -2.76
N LEU A 428 -18.13 -9.80 -2.64
CA LEU A 428 -18.31 -8.76 -1.65
C LEU A 428 -19.38 -9.16 -0.65
N LYS A 429 -19.15 -8.85 0.63
CA LYS A 429 -20.19 -8.76 1.64
C LYS A 429 -20.60 -7.30 1.81
N VAL A 430 -21.83 -6.97 1.47
CA VAL A 430 -22.39 -5.62 1.63
C VAL A 430 -22.56 -5.35 3.13
N VAL A 431 -21.84 -4.34 3.63
CA VAL A 431 -21.86 -3.93 5.05
C VAL A 431 -22.73 -2.70 5.29
N GLY A 432 -23.10 -1.97 4.24
CA GLY A 432 -23.99 -0.83 4.30
C GLY A 432 -24.31 -0.27 2.92
N GLN A 433 -25.45 0.41 2.77
CA GLN A 433 -25.90 0.99 1.51
C GLN A 433 -26.46 2.39 1.74
N VAL A 434 -26.14 3.30 0.82
CA VAL A 434 -26.69 4.67 0.79
C VAL A 434 -27.48 4.79 -0.50
N ASN A 435 -28.80 4.68 -0.39
CA ASN A 435 -29.70 4.84 -1.51
C ASN A 435 -30.51 6.13 -1.32
N VAL A 436 -30.11 7.20 -2.01
CA VAL A 436 -30.75 8.51 -1.84
C VAL A 436 -32.05 8.62 -2.64
N LYS A 437 -32.34 7.69 -3.55
CA LYS A 437 -33.49 7.77 -4.47
C LYS A 437 -34.41 6.55 -4.58
N SER A 438 -34.14 5.41 -3.94
CA SER A 438 -35.08 4.27 -3.97
C SER A 438 -35.01 3.39 -2.71
N GLU A 439 -36.15 2.85 -2.31
CA GLU A 439 -36.29 1.85 -1.23
C GLU A 439 -35.77 0.45 -1.62
N LYS A 440 -34.90 0.35 -2.62
CA LYS A 440 -34.27 -0.92 -2.99
C LYS A 440 -33.11 -1.21 -2.05
N VAL A 441 -33.43 -1.93 -0.98
CA VAL A 441 -32.48 -2.64 -0.13
C VAL A 441 -31.95 -3.84 -0.90
N ILE A 442 -30.64 -3.98 -1.03
CA ILE A 442 -30.02 -5.20 -1.57
C ILE A 442 -30.44 -6.36 -0.65
N LYS A 443 -31.23 -7.32 -1.18
CA LYS A 443 -31.83 -8.42 -0.41
C LYS A 443 -30.82 -9.51 0.00
N ASP A 444 -29.69 -9.60 -0.70
CA ASP A 444 -28.61 -10.56 -0.42
C ASP A 444 -27.38 -9.81 0.11
N PRO A 445 -26.84 -10.13 1.30
CA PRO A 445 -25.61 -9.52 1.78
C PRO A 445 -24.40 -9.85 0.91
N TRP A 446 -24.49 -10.83 -0.01
CA TRP A 446 -23.40 -11.23 -0.89
C TRP A 446 -23.61 -10.71 -2.31
N LEU A 447 -22.57 -10.07 -2.84
CA LEU A 447 -22.57 -9.52 -4.18
C LEU A 447 -21.34 -10.01 -4.96
N HIS A 448 -21.56 -10.48 -6.18
CA HIS A 448 -20.48 -10.83 -7.11
C HIS A 448 -20.27 -9.69 -8.12
N VAL A 449 -19.03 -9.22 -8.21
CA VAL A 449 -18.62 -8.17 -9.14
C VAL A 449 -17.55 -8.72 -10.08
N SER A 450 -17.70 -8.46 -11.39
CA SER A 450 -16.65 -8.74 -12.37
C SER A 450 -16.06 -7.43 -12.88
N LEU A 451 -14.73 -7.32 -12.81
CA LEU A 451 -13.95 -6.18 -13.27
C LEU A 451 -12.91 -6.64 -14.28
N ASP A 452 -12.50 -5.75 -15.18
CA ASP A 452 -11.29 -6.00 -15.97
C ASP A 452 -10.07 -6.00 -15.05
N HIS A 453 -9.28 -7.06 -15.04
CA HIS A 453 -8.20 -7.24 -14.08
C HIS A 453 -7.12 -6.15 -14.19
N CYS A 454 -6.76 -5.75 -15.41
CA CYS A 454 -5.66 -4.81 -15.63
C CYS A 454 -6.11 -3.36 -15.58
N ASN A 455 -7.37 -3.09 -15.96
CA ASN A 455 -7.93 -1.75 -16.04
C ASN A 455 -8.64 -1.30 -14.75
N SER A 456 -8.72 -2.16 -13.73
CA SER A 456 -9.29 -1.81 -12.42
C SER A 456 -8.24 -1.86 -11.30
N PRO A 457 -8.36 -1.01 -10.25
CA PRO A 457 -7.46 -1.00 -9.10
C PRO A 457 -7.46 -2.33 -8.37
N ALA A 458 -6.38 -2.63 -7.64
CA ALA A 458 -6.31 -3.81 -6.77
C ALA A 458 -7.35 -3.74 -5.65
N THR A 459 -7.85 -4.90 -5.20
CA THR A 459 -8.77 -5.01 -4.06
C THR A 459 -8.23 -6.07 -3.12
N ASP A 460 -8.04 -5.70 -1.86
CA ASP A 460 -7.40 -6.53 -0.84
C ASP A 460 -8.45 -7.30 -0.04
N ASN A 461 -8.14 -8.56 0.26
CA ASN A 461 -9.05 -9.42 0.99
C ASN A 461 -9.27 -8.90 2.42
N GLY A 462 -10.52 -8.86 2.87
CA GLY A 462 -10.90 -8.34 4.19
C GLY A 462 -11.07 -6.82 4.26
N MET A 463 -10.64 -6.07 3.25
CA MET A 463 -10.79 -4.62 3.21
C MET A 463 -12.19 -4.22 2.70
N THR A 464 -12.68 -3.06 3.15
CA THR A 464 -13.99 -2.52 2.77
C THR A 464 -13.78 -1.31 1.87
N TYR A 465 -14.57 -1.21 0.78
CA TYR A 465 -14.48 -0.11 -0.17
C TYR A 465 -15.87 0.46 -0.48
N LEU A 466 -15.94 1.70 -0.96
CA LEU A 466 -17.15 2.30 -1.52
C LEU A 466 -17.28 1.97 -3.01
N TRP A 467 -18.46 1.50 -3.38
CA TRP A 467 -18.81 1.10 -4.74
C TRP A 467 -20.02 1.90 -5.23
N GLU A 468 -20.02 2.24 -6.52
CA GLU A 468 -21.15 2.82 -7.24
C GLU A 468 -21.86 1.73 -8.05
N GLU A 469 -23.18 1.66 -7.92
CA GLU A 469 -24.04 0.85 -8.78
C GLU A 469 -24.56 1.73 -9.93
N ASN A 470 -24.16 1.41 -11.16
CA ASN A 470 -24.67 2.08 -12.35
C ASN A 470 -26.02 1.50 -12.79
N HIS A 471 -26.81 2.28 -13.52
CA HIS A 471 -28.14 1.92 -14.04
C HIS A 471 -28.22 0.58 -14.80
N ASN A 472 -27.09 0.03 -15.27
CA ASN A 472 -27.01 -1.21 -16.04
C ASN A 472 -26.59 -2.43 -15.19
N GLY A 473 -26.60 -2.33 -13.85
CA GLY A 473 -26.13 -3.39 -12.96
C GLY A 473 -24.61 -3.61 -12.98
N LYS A 474 -23.86 -2.62 -13.49
CA LYS A 474 -22.38 -2.62 -13.47
C LYS A 474 -21.87 -1.83 -12.27
N TYR A 475 -20.90 -2.41 -11.58
CA TYR A 475 -20.31 -1.82 -10.38
C TYR A 475 -18.99 -1.12 -10.70
N LYS A 476 -18.76 0.01 -10.05
CA LYS A 476 -17.53 0.79 -10.15
C LYS A 476 -16.92 0.99 -8.77
N LEU A 477 -15.65 0.64 -8.61
CA LEU A 477 -14.89 0.93 -7.39
C LEU A 477 -14.56 2.42 -7.32
N LEU A 478 -14.88 3.08 -6.21
CA LEU A 478 -14.72 4.53 -6.05
C LEU A 478 -13.62 4.94 -5.07
N SER A 479 -13.56 4.27 -3.92
CA SER A 479 -12.71 4.72 -2.82
C SER A 479 -11.49 3.83 -2.59
N HIS A 480 -10.50 4.39 -1.90
CA HIS A 480 -9.52 3.62 -1.12
C HIS A 480 -10.21 2.77 -0.03
N PRO A 481 -9.49 1.83 0.63
CA PRO A 481 -10.05 1.10 1.75
C PRO A 481 -10.57 2.05 2.83
N VAL A 482 -11.73 1.70 3.40
CA VAL A 482 -12.48 2.52 4.35
C VAL A 482 -12.42 1.87 5.73
N ASP A 483 -12.12 2.65 6.77
CA ASP A 483 -12.23 2.17 8.14
C ASP A 483 -13.71 2.10 8.55
N LEU A 484 -14.17 0.92 8.95
CA LEU A 484 -15.57 0.61 9.18
C LEU A 484 -16.20 1.42 10.32
N THR A 485 -15.42 1.96 11.26
CA THR A 485 -15.99 2.61 12.46
C THR A 485 -16.17 4.13 12.36
N SER A 486 -15.20 4.87 11.86
CA SER A 486 -15.28 6.35 11.75
C SER A 486 -15.84 6.82 10.41
N ASP A 487 -15.36 6.23 9.32
CA ASP A 487 -15.50 6.82 7.98
C ASP A 487 -16.89 6.57 7.41
N ILE A 488 -17.43 5.36 7.63
CA ILE A 488 -18.79 4.99 7.23
C ILE A 488 -19.83 5.82 7.99
N TYR A 489 -19.66 6.00 9.31
CA TYR A 489 -20.56 6.82 10.12
C TYR A 489 -20.55 8.28 9.67
N MET A 490 -19.37 8.84 9.41
CA MET A 490 -19.22 10.19 8.87
C MET A 490 -19.93 10.33 7.52
N PHE A 491 -19.72 9.39 6.59
CA PHE A 491 -20.41 9.39 5.29
C PHE A 491 -21.93 9.44 5.44
N TYR A 492 -22.50 8.58 6.29
CA TYR A 492 -23.94 8.58 6.55
C TYR A 492 -24.42 9.87 7.20
N SER A 493 -23.67 10.41 8.16
CA SER A 493 -24.04 11.66 8.81
C SER A 493 -24.16 12.83 7.81
N VAL A 494 -23.24 12.91 6.83
CA VAL A 494 -23.27 13.96 5.79
C VAL A 494 -24.44 13.74 4.84
N CYS A 495 -24.59 12.51 4.32
CA CYS A 495 -25.58 12.25 3.29
C CYS A 495 -27.02 12.30 3.81
N TYR A 496 -27.25 11.96 5.09
CA TYR A 496 -28.58 12.01 5.70
C TYR A 496 -28.93 13.38 6.32
N GLN A 497 -27.96 14.22 6.71
CA GLN A 497 -28.25 15.61 7.13
C GLN A 497 -28.82 16.47 5.99
N LYS A 498 -28.51 16.12 4.73
CA LYS A 498 -29.03 16.81 3.52
C LYS A 498 -30.54 16.61 3.27
N LYS A 499 -31.19 15.70 4.01
CA LYS A 499 -32.63 15.41 3.93
C LYS A 499 -33.48 16.19 4.95
N GLY A 500 -32.85 16.89 5.90
CA GLY A 500 -33.51 17.65 6.96
C GLY A 500 -33.88 19.06 6.55
#